data_AF-A0A937NSJ0-F1
#
_entry.id   AF-A0A937NSJ0-F1
#
_cell.length_a   1.000
_cell.length_b   1.000
_cell.length_c   1.000
_cell.angle_alpha   90.00
_cell.angle_beta   90.00
_cell.angle_gamma   90.00
#
_symmetry.space_group_name_H-M   'P 1'
#
loop_
_entity.id
_entity.type
_entity.pdbx_description
1 polymer ?
#
loop_
_entity_poly.entity_id
_entity_poly.type
_entity_poly.pdbx_seq_one_letter_code
_entity_poly.pdbx_strand_id
1 'polypeptide(L)'
;MRVAILFIRFGPYHVTRLEAAGRQLAADGSELVGIEVAPTSHVYAWDAVVGGDHFRKVTLFKNAVHEDISRAEVRRAVKTALSQVSPDVVALPGWSCREALAALRWSLRRGCLTS
;
A
#
# COMPACT_ATOMS: atom_id res chain seq x y z
N MET A 1 -13.51 -9.66 -4.25
CA MET A 1 -12.20 -9.44 -4.90
C MET A 1 -11.25 -8.79 -3.89
N ARG A 2 -9.94 -8.81 -4.11
CA ARG A 2 -8.97 -8.15 -3.22
C ARG A 2 -8.26 -7.01 -3.92
N VAL A 3 -8.42 -5.81 -3.39
CA VAL A 3 -7.77 -4.60 -3.90
C VAL A 3 -6.62 -4.24 -2.97
N ALA A 4 -5.42 -4.06 -3.52
CA ALA A 4 -4.27 -3.54 -2.78
C ALA A 4 -3.98 -2.09 -3.19
N ILE A 5 -3.69 -1.24 -2.20
CA ILE A 5 -3.29 0.14 -2.41
C ILE A 5 -1.92 0.35 -1.77
N LEU A 6 -0.93 0.81 -2.54
CA LEU A 6 0.45 0.98 -2.08
C LEU A 6 0.79 2.44 -1.83
N PHE A 7 1.20 2.82 -0.62
CA PHE A 7 1.73 4.16 -0.33
C PHE A 7 3.07 4.08 0.40
N ILE A 8 3.89 5.13 0.24
CA ILE A 8 5.11 5.30 1.02
C ILE A 8 4.76 5.39 2.52
N ARG A 9 3.77 6.24 2.86
CA ARG A 9 3.27 6.49 4.20
C ARG A 9 1.78 6.84 4.16
N PHE A 10 0.97 6.31 5.07
CA PHE A 10 -0.42 6.73 5.21
C PHE A 10 -0.52 7.90 6.20
N GLY A 11 -0.97 9.05 5.70
CA GLY A 11 -1.42 10.14 6.57
C GLY A 11 -2.86 9.93 7.03
N PRO A 12 -3.34 10.67 8.05
CA PRO A 12 -4.71 10.59 8.56
C PRO A 12 -5.76 10.67 7.44
N TYR A 13 -5.53 11.54 6.47
CA TYR A 13 -6.41 11.69 5.30
C TYR A 13 -6.49 10.44 4.41
N HIS A 14 -5.37 9.75 4.19
CA HIS A 14 -5.38 8.50 3.42
C HIS A 14 -6.17 7.43 4.17
N VAL A 15 -6.01 7.33 5.49
CA VAL A 15 -6.75 6.37 6.31
C VAL A 15 -8.25 6.60 6.22
N THR A 16 -8.73 7.85 6.33
CA THR A 16 -10.17 8.16 6.19
C THR A 16 -10.73 7.76 4.82
N ARG A 17 -9.94 7.95 3.75
CA ARG A 17 -10.34 7.54 2.39
C ARG A 17 -10.33 6.02 2.22
N LEU A 18 -9.32 5.33 2.75
CA LEU A 18 -9.26 3.87 2.74
C LEU A 18 -10.41 3.26 3.54
N GLU A 19 -10.79 3.88 4.65
CA GLU A 19 -11.95 3.49 5.43
C GLU A 19 -13.25 3.59 4.63
N ALA A 20 -13.48 4.72 3.95
CA ALA A 20 -14.65 4.90 3.11
C ALA A 20 -14.67 3.91 1.93
N ALA A 21 -13.53 3.72 1.25
CA ALA A 21 -13.38 2.78 0.14
C ALA A 21 -13.56 1.32 0.59
N GLY A 22 -13.00 0.97 1.75
CA GLY A 22 -13.12 -0.33 2.37
C GLY A 22 -14.57 -0.69 2.68
N ARG A 23 -15.35 0.26 3.23
CA ARG A 23 -16.80 0.08 3.44
C ARG A 23 -17.56 -0.17 2.14
N GLN A 24 -17.24 0.55 1.07
CA GLN A 24 -17.89 0.36 -0.22
C GLN A 24 -17.55 -1.02 -0.82
N LEU A 25 -16.29 -1.42 -0.77
CA LEU A 25 -15.85 -2.73 -1.25
C LEU A 25 -16.43 -3.88 -0.41
N ALA A 26 -16.57 -3.69 0.91
CA ALA A 26 -17.19 -4.69 1.77
C ALA A 26 -18.65 -4.99 1.38
N ALA A 27 -19.36 -4.04 0.76
CA ALA A 27 -20.75 -4.23 0.33
C ALA A 27 -20.92 -5.30 -0.77
N ASP A 28 -19.88 -5.59 -1.56
CA ASP A 28 -19.87 -6.65 -2.58
C ASP A 28 -19.01 -7.88 -2.18
N GLY A 29 -18.55 -7.92 -0.92
CA GLY A 29 -17.68 -8.98 -0.41
C GLY A 29 -16.20 -8.83 -0.81
N SER A 30 -15.80 -7.65 -1.30
CA SER A 30 -14.40 -7.35 -1.60
C SER A 30 -13.62 -6.82 -0.38
N GLU A 31 -12.31 -7.05 -0.37
CA GLU A 31 -11.39 -6.65 0.69
C GLU A 31 -10.42 -5.57 0.18
N LEU A 32 -10.19 -4.54 1.01
CA LEU A 32 -9.18 -3.53 0.77
C LEU A 32 -7.95 -3.74 1.66
N VAL A 33 -6.76 -3.73 1.04
CA VAL A 33 -5.48 -3.86 1.74
C VAL A 33 -4.61 -2.64 1.45
N GLY A 34 -4.31 -1.85 2.48
CA GLY A 34 -3.36 -0.74 2.41
C GLY A 34 -1.95 -1.22 2.72
N ILE A 35 -1.04 -1.18 1.76
CA ILE A 35 0.39 -1.49 1.94
C ILE A 35 1.16 -0.18 2.13
N GLU A 36 1.80 -0.05 3.28
CA GLU A 36 2.63 1.09 3.69
C GLU A 36 4.10 0.69 3.70
N VAL A 37 4.99 1.48 3.10
CA VAL A 37 6.42 1.17 3.10
C VAL A 37 7.04 1.40 4.49
N ALA A 38 6.96 2.62 5.01
CA ALA A 38 7.51 2.96 6.30
C ALA A 38 6.58 3.94 7.04
N PRO A 39 6.38 3.76 8.35
CA PRO A 39 5.51 4.62 9.12
C PRO A 39 6.21 5.92 9.50
N THR A 40 7.49 6.15 9.15
CA THR A 40 8.26 7.37 9.49
C THR A 40 9.00 7.89 8.26
N SER A 41 9.01 9.22 8.09
CA SER A 41 9.77 9.93 7.06
C SER A 41 10.32 11.22 7.68
N HIS A 42 11.53 11.63 7.27
CA HIS A 42 12.10 12.93 7.66
C HIS A 42 11.28 14.12 7.17
N VAL A 43 10.44 13.92 6.15
CA VAL A 43 9.64 14.99 5.51
C VAL A 43 8.32 15.24 6.24
N TYR A 44 7.78 14.24 6.95
CA TYR A 44 6.47 14.37 7.61
C TYR A 44 6.46 13.69 8.99
N ALA A 45 6.36 14.49 10.04
CA ALA A 45 6.37 14.05 11.44
C ALA A 45 4.98 13.62 11.99
N TRP A 46 4.07 13.12 11.15
CA TRP A 46 2.75 12.67 11.65
C TRP A 46 2.85 11.37 12.44
N ASP A 47 1.99 11.20 13.44
CA ASP A 47 1.89 9.96 14.22
C ASP A 47 1.49 8.76 13.36
N ALA A 48 1.99 7.58 13.73
CA ALA A 48 1.63 6.34 13.07
C ALA A 48 0.13 6.06 13.28
N VAL A 49 -0.66 6.15 12.22
CA VAL A 49 -2.10 5.88 12.30
C VAL A 49 -2.30 4.37 12.29
N VAL A 50 -2.94 3.85 13.35
CA VAL A 50 -3.44 2.47 13.38
C VAL A 50 -4.48 2.35 12.27
N GLY A 51 -4.50 1.26 11.52
CA GLY A 51 -5.49 1.05 10.44
C GLY A 51 -6.93 1.22 10.95
N GLY A 52 -7.90 1.28 10.04
CA GLY A 52 -9.30 1.32 10.45
C GLY A 52 -10.01 -0.02 10.29
N ASP A 53 -11.27 -0.06 10.69
CA ASP A 53 -12.08 -1.29 10.80
C ASP A 53 -12.44 -1.91 9.44
N HIS A 54 -12.34 -1.14 8.35
CA HIS A 54 -12.83 -1.54 7.04
C HIS A 54 -11.72 -1.73 5.99
N PHE A 55 -10.45 -1.62 6.38
CA PHE A 55 -9.33 -2.03 5.53
C PHE A 55 -8.18 -2.62 6.34
N ARG A 56 -7.45 -3.55 5.74
CA ARG A 56 -6.28 -4.14 6.38
C ARG A 56 -5.03 -3.32 6.07
N LYS A 57 -4.36 -2.78 7.08
CA LYS A 57 -3.07 -2.09 6.92
C LYS A 57 -1.88 -3.06 7.07
N VAL A 58 -0.96 -3.04 6.12
CA VAL A 58 0.30 -3.80 6.12
C VAL A 58 1.47 -2.82 6.03
N THR A 59 2.23 -2.66 7.10
CA THR A 59 3.46 -1.84 7.11
C THR A 59 4.68 -2.73 6.88
N LEU A 60 5.44 -2.46 5.82
CA LEU A 60 6.58 -3.28 5.40
C LEU A 60 7.77 -3.14 6.35
N PHE A 61 8.09 -1.90 6.76
CA PHE A 61 9.20 -1.61 7.66
C PHE A 61 8.71 -0.83 8.89
N LYS A 62 8.21 -1.55 9.90
CA LYS A 62 7.54 -0.96 11.08
C LYS A 62 8.41 0.00 11.91
N ASN A 63 9.73 -0.16 11.88
CA ASN A 63 10.69 0.60 12.69
C ASN A 63 11.76 1.31 11.85
N ALA A 64 11.50 1.56 10.56
CA ALA A 64 12.46 2.21 9.68
C ALA A 64 11.96 3.59 9.24
N VAL A 65 12.91 4.46 8.95
CA VAL A 65 12.69 5.74 8.29
C VAL A 65 12.82 5.51 6.79
N HIS A 66 11.84 5.94 5.98
CA HIS A 66 11.78 5.64 4.54
C HIS A 66 13.07 5.95 3.80
N GLU A 67 13.70 7.07 4.16
CA GLU A 67 14.91 7.59 3.52
C GLU A 67 16.14 6.70 3.75
N ASP A 68 16.16 5.90 4.82
CA ASP A 68 17.28 5.01 5.17
C ASP A 68 17.18 3.64 4.48
N ILE A 69 16.04 3.33 3.85
CA ILE A 69 15.80 2.02 3.26
C ILE A 69 16.28 2.00 1.81
N SER A 70 17.12 1.03 1.44
CA SER A 70 17.60 0.96 0.07
C SER A 70 16.47 0.63 -0.91
N ARG A 71 16.63 1.11 -2.15
CA ARG A 71 15.68 0.84 -3.24
C ARG A 71 15.46 -0.66 -3.49
N ALA A 72 16.50 -1.46 -3.30
CA ALA A 72 16.44 -2.91 -3.50
C ALA A 72 15.59 -3.57 -2.41
N GLU A 73 15.72 -3.12 -1.16
CA GLU A 73 14.94 -3.60 -0.03
C GLU A 73 13.47 -3.25 -0.16
N VAL A 74 13.14 -1.99 -0.49
CA VAL A 74 11.74 -1.58 -0.72
C VAL A 74 11.11 -2.43 -1.83
N ARG A 75 11.81 -2.60 -2.97
CA ARG A 75 11.30 -3.41 -4.08
C ARG A 75 11.08 -4.86 -3.69
N ARG A 76 11.99 -5.45 -2.92
CA ARG A 76 11.86 -6.83 -2.43
C ARG A 76 10.68 -6.95 -1.47
N ALA A 77 10.57 -6.04 -0.50
CA ALA A 77 9.49 -6.03 0.47
C ALA A 77 8.12 -5.86 -0.18
N VAL A 78 7.97 -4.90 -1.11
CA VAL A 78 6.73 -4.71 -1.87
C VAL A 78 6.37 -5.96 -2.67
N LYS A 79 7.34 -6.59 -3.34
CA LYS A 79 7.09 -7.83 -4.10
C LYS A 79 6.62 -8.96 -3.18
N THR A 80 7.26 -9.12 -2.02
CA THR A 80 6.88 -10.13 -1.02
C THR A 80 5.47 -9.88 -0.49
N ALA A 81 5.17 -8.63 -0.12
CA ALA A 81 3.84 -8.27 0.37
C ALA A 81 2.76 -8.48 -0.69
N LEU A 82 2.96 -8.02 -1.93
CA LEU A 82 2.00 -8.28 -3.02
C LEU A 82 1.81 -9.78 -3.28
N SER A 83 2.88 -10.59 -3.17
CA SER A 83 2.79 -12.04 -3.32
C SER A 83 2.00 -12.70 -2.18
N GLN A 84 2.16 -12.22 -0.94
CA GLN A 84 1.42 -12.72 0.22
C GLN A 84 -0.05 -12.27 0.21
N VAL A 85 -0.30 -11.02 -0.17
CA VAL A 85 -1.64 -10.46 -0.27
C VAL A 85 -2.41 -11.08 -1.43
N SER A 86 -1.72 -11.38 -2.54
CA SER A 86 -2.31 -11.86 -3.80
C SER A 86 -3.55 -11.05 -4.22
N PRO A 87 -3.41 -9.73 -4.46
CA PRO A 87 -4.53 -8.90 -4.87
C PRO A 87 -4.92 -9.12 -6.34
N ASP A 88 -6.21 -8.96 -6.63
CA ASP A 88 -6.79 -8.97 -7.99
C ASP A 88 -6.57 -7.64 -8.71
N VAL A 89 -6.44 -6.54 -7.96
CA VAL A 89 -6.20 -5.18 -8.45
C VAL A 89 -5.18 -4.49 -7.55
N VAL A 90 -4.22 -3.77 -8.15
CA VAL A 90 -3.27 -2.94 -7.42
C VAL A 90 -3.44 -1.49 -7.86
N ALA A 91 -3.92 -0.64 -6.95
CA ALA A 91 -4.00 0.81 -7.14
C ALA A 91 -2.72 1.49 -6.65
N LEU A 92 -2.19 2.37 -7.49
CA LEU A 92 -0.91 3.04 -7.26
C LEU A 92 -1.14 4.55 -7.18
N PRO A 93 -0.45 5.25 -6.26
CA PRO A 93 -0.57 6.70 -6.16
C PRO A 93 -0.15 7.31 -7.49
N GLY A 94 -1.01 8.18 -8.05
CA GLY A 94 -0.91 8.75 -9.40
C GLY A 94 0.24 9.74 -9.64
N TRP A 95 1.32 9.64 -8.87
CA TRP A 95 2.54 10.40 -9.05
C TRP A 95 3.64 9.36 -9.34
N SER A 96 4.55 9.66 -10.27
CA SER A 96 5.64 8.79 -10.75
C SER A 96 6.69 8.45 -9.68
N CYS A 97 6.26 7.90 -8.56
CA CYS A 97 7.11 7.39 -7.49
C CYS A 97 7.50 5.93 -7.80
N ARG A 98 8.66 5.52 -7.30
CA ARG A 98 9.39 4.33 -7.76
C ARG A 98 8.68 3.03 -7.35
N GLU A 99 7.89 3.14 -6.29
CA GLU A 99 6.96 2.17 -5.75
C GLU A 99 5.86 1.84 -6.76
N ALA A 100 5.31 2.85 -7.44
CA ALA A 100 4.31 2.67 -8.49
C ALA A 100 4.88 1.88 -9.68
N LEU A 101 6.09 2.21 -10.14
CA LEU A 101 6.75 1.47 -11.23
C LEU A 101 7.06 0.00 -10.85
N ALA A 102 7.39 -0.27 -9.59
CA ALA A 102 7.67 -1.63 -9.12
C ALA A 102 6.42 -2.51 -9.09
N ALA A 103 5.29 -1.95 -8.64
CA ALA A 103 4.02 -2.63 -8.60
C ALA A 103 3.42 -2.82 -10.01
N LEU A 104 3.50 -1.82 -10.90
CA LEU A 104 3.11 -1.96 -12.30
C LEU A 104 3.84 -3.12 -13.00
N ARG A 105 5.17 -3.23 -12.79
CA ARG A 105 5.98 -4.35 -13.31
C ARG A 105 5.65 -5.71 -12.70
N TRP A 106 5.00 -5.75 -11.54
CA TRP A 106 4.51 -6.99 -10.93
C TRP A 106 3.17 -7.37 -11.54
N SER A 107 2.23 -6.43 -11.65
CA SER A 107 0.89 -6.65 -12.22
C SER A 107 0.95 -7.07 -13.69
N LEU A 108 1.82 -6.45 -14.49
CA LEU A 108 2.06 -6.82 -15.89
C LEU A 108 2.60 -8.25 -16.07
N ARG A 109 3.33 -8.79 -15.08
CA ARG A 109 3.86 -10.16 -15.14
C ARG A 109 2.87 -11.22 -14.67
N ARG A 110 1.78 -10.83 -14.01
CA ARG A 110 0.75 -11.75 -13.49
C ARG A 110 -0.62 -11.59 -14.14
N GLY A 111 -0.80 -10.65 -15.08
CA GLY A 111 -2.09 -10.41 -15.74
C GLY A 111 -3.11 -9.68 -14.86
N CYS A 112 -2.65 -8.88 -13.89
CA CYS A 112 -3.49 -8.14 -12.96
C CYS A 112 -3.74 -6.71 -13.47
N LEU A 113 -4.99 -6.23 -13.37
CA LEU A 113 -5.40 -4.89 -13.81
C LEU A 113 -4.81 -3.81 -12.90
N THR A 114 -4.25 -2.76 -13.51
CA THR A 114 -3.73 -1.57 -12.83
C THR A 114 -4.59 -0.36 -13.18
N SER A 115 -5.08 0.35 -12.15
CA SER A 115 -5.85 1.60 -12.30
C SER A 115 -5.36 2.66 -11.32
#